data_AF-A0AA43F5P4-F1
#
_entry.id   AF-A0AA43F5P4-F1
#
_cell.length_a   1.000
_cell.length_b   1.000
_cell.length_c   1.000
_cell.angle_alpha   90.00
_cell.angle_beta   90.00
_cell.angle_gamma   90.00
#
_symmetry.space_group_name_H-M   'P 1'
#
loop_
_entity.id
_entity.type
_entity.pdbx_description
1 polymer ?
#
loop_
_entity_poly.entity_id
_entity_poly.type
_entity_poly.pdbx_seq_one_letter_code
_entity_poly.pdbx_strand_id
1 'polypeptide(L)'
;MVNWPQLIFAVALLLVGGAFIAYNAMVFWLTVVRKEHAPSVAPIFGGVIAAAGVVALPVAGTWQWAWVPLVIDWGGFRIFLSQWLSRRAGS
;
A
#
# COMPACT_ATOMS: atom_id res chain seq x y z
N MET A 1 28.95 9.49 2.14
CA MET A 1 29.02 8.32 3.05
C MET A 1 27.61 7.76 3.20
N VAL A 2 27.44 6.44 3.08
CA VAL A 2 26.12 5.81 3.20
C VAL A 2 25.70 5.78 4.67
N ASN A 3 24.54 6.37 4.98
CA ASN A 3 23.94 6.29 6.32
C ASN A 3 23.23 4.95 6.47
N TRP A 4 23.94 3.95 6.99
CA TRP A 4 23.44 2.58 7.15
C TRP A 4 22.13 2.48 7.96
N PRO A 5 21.97 3.15 9.13
CA PRO A 5 20.70 3.18 9.85
C PRO A 5 19.52 3.67 9.01
N GLN A 6 19.70 4.77 8.28
CA GLN A 6 18.67 5.33 7.40
C GLN A 6 18.31 4.36 6.26
N LEU A 7 19.31 3.72 5.65
CA LEU A 7 19.09 2.75 4.59
C LEU A 7 18.29 1.54 5.11
N ILE A 8 18.66 0.98 6.26
CA ILE A 8 17.95 -0.15 6.87
C ILE A 8 16.49 0.23 7.16
N PHE A 9 16.27 1.41 7.74
CA PHE A 9 14.92 1.91 8.02
C PHE A 9 14.10 2.09 6.74
N ALA A 10 14.68 2.70 5.70
CA ALA A 10 14.02 2.87 4.40
C ALA A 10 13.65 1.54 3.76
N VAL A 11 14.55 0.56 3.77
CA VAL A 11 14.30 -0.79 3.24
C VAL A 11 13.21 -1.50 4.03
N ALA A 12 13.21 -1.40 5.36
CA ALA A 12 12.16 -1.99 6.19
C ALA A 12 10.77 -1.41 5.85
N LEU A 13 10.66 -0.08 5.70
CA LEU A 13 9.43 0.58 5.27
C LEU A 13 8.98 0.13 3.87
N LEU A 14 9.89 0.02 2.92
CA LEU A 14 9.58 -0.45 1.57
C LEU A 14 9.07 -1.90 1.56
N LEU A 15 9.68 -2.78 2.36
CA LEU A 15 9.25 -4.18 2.46
C LEU A 15 7.86 -4.30 3.11
N VAL A 16 7.63 -3.61 4.23
CA VAL A 16 6.33 -3.63 4.93
C VAL A 16 5.24 -3.00 4.07
N GLY A 17 5.50 -1.80 3.53
CA GLY A 17 4.55 -1.12 2.65
C GLY A 17 4.27 -1.90 1.36
N GLY A 18 5.31 -2.44 0.74
CA GLY A 18 5.20 -3.30 -0.45
C GLY A 18 4.40 -4.57 -0.19
N ALA A 19 4.57 -5.22 0.97
CA ALA A 19 3.77 -6.38 1.35
C ALA A 19 2.28 -6.03 1.50
N PHE A 20 1.95 -4.88 2.09
CA PHE A 20 0.57 -4.41 2.16
C PHE A 20 -0.02 -4.04 0.81
N ILE A 21 0.75 -3.41 -0.08
CA ILE A 21 0.32 -3.13 -1.45
C ILE A 21 0.03 -4.45 -2.19
N ALA A 22 0.92 -5.44 -2.09
CA ALA A 22 0.73 -6.74 -2.73
C ALA A 22 -0.50 -7.47 -2.16
N TYR A 23 -0.71 -7.42 -0.85
CA TYR A 23 -1.90 -7.96 -0.21
C TYR A 23 -3.17 -7.26 -0.69
N ASN A 24 -3.18 -5.93 -0.78
CA ASN A 24 -4.30 -5.15 -1.32
C ASN A 24 -4.59 -5.51 -2.78
N ALA A 25 -3.56 -5.68 -3.61
CA ALA A 25 -3.71 -6.10 -5.00
C ALA A 25 -4.28 -7.53 -5.11
N MET A 26 -3.86 -8.44 -4.24
CA MET A 26 -4.41 -9.79 -4.15
C MET A 26 -5.89 -9.76 -3.75
N VAL A 27 -6.26 -9.01 -2.70
CA VAL A 27 -7.65 -8.81 -2.30
C VAL A 27 -8.47 -8.21 -3.44
N PHE A 28 -7.89 -7.27 -4.20
CA PHE A 28 -8.53 -6.71 -5.39
C PHE A 28 -8.83 -7.75 -6.44
N TRP A 29 -7.82 -8.55 -6.78
CA TRP A 29 -7.97 -9.60 -7.77
C TRP A 29 -9.05 -10.61 -7.36
N LEU A 30 -9.03 -11.06 -6.09
CA LEU A 30 -10.02 -12.01 -5.58
C LEU A 30 -11.44 -11.43 -5.57
N THR A 31 -11.61 -10.20 -5.09
CA THR A 31 -12.95 -9.59 -4.91
C THR A 31 -13.54 -9.11 -6.23
N VAL A 32 -12.76 -8.39 -7.04
CA VAL A 32 -13.28 -7.68 -8.23
C VAL A 32 -13.19 -8.56 -9.46
N VAL A 33 -12.06 -9.23 -9.67
CA VAL A 33 -11.83 -10.03 -10.89
C VAL A 33 -12.41 -11.43 -10.74
N ARG A 34 -12.14 -12.10 -9.62
CA ARG A 34 -12.64 -13.47 -9.38
C ARG A 34 -14.02 -13.52 -8.72
N LYS A 35 -14.54 -12.39 -8.21
CA LYS A 35 -15.84 -12.29 -7.51
C LYS A 35 -15.96 -13.27 -6.33
N GLU A 36 -14.84 -13.59 -5.69
CA GLU A 36 -14.77 -14.43 -4.51
C GLU A 36 -14.98 -13.60 -3.24
N HIS A 37 -15.48 -14.22 -2.17
CA HIS A 37 -15.58 -13.58 -0.87
C HIS A 37 -14.17 -13.38 -0.30
N ALA A 38 -13.68 -12.16 -0.35
CA ALA A 38 -12.36 -11.80 0.15
C ALA A 38 -12.39 -11.45 1.65
N PRO A 39 -11.22 -11.54 2.34
CA PRO A 39 -11.10 -11.20 3.75
C PRO A 39 -11.54 -9.76 4.06
N SER A 40 -12.15 -9.59 5.22
CA SER A 40 -12.90 -8.38 5.65
C SER A 40 -12.04 -7.16 6.03
N VAL A 41 -10.71 -7.25 5.92
CA VAL A 41 -9.79 -6.21 6.39
C VAL A 41 -8.71 -5.99 5.34
N ALA A 42 -8.83 -4.90 4.58
CA ALA A 42 -7.77 -4.43 3.71
C ALA A 42 -6.86 -3.44 4.49
N PRO A 43 -5.53 -3.64 4.52
CA PRO A 43 -4.59 -2.68 5.11
C PRO A 43 -4.50 -1.40 4.25
N ILE A 44 -5.09 -0.30 4.71
CA ILE A 44 -5.30 0.93 3.92
C ILE A 44 -4.04 1.83 3.84
N PHE A 45 -2.94 1.43 4.47
CA PHE A 45 -1.76 2.29 4.64
C PHE A 45 -0.48 1.76 3.95
N GLY A 46 -0.59 0.73 3.10
CA GLY A 46 0.57 0.14 2.42
C GLY A 46 1.33 1.15 1.54
N GLY A 47 0.59 1.95 0.77
CA GLY A 47 1.12 3.01 -0.08
C GLY A 47 1.83 4.10 0.70
N VAL A 48 1.26 4.51 1.85
CA VAL A 48 1.84 5.57 2.70
C VAL A 48 3.15 5.08 3.34
N ILE A 49 3.17 3.85 3.84
CA ILE A 49 4.36 3.24 4.45
C ILE A 49 5.46 3.07 3.39
N ALA A 50 5.12 2.58 2.20
CA ALA A 50 6.07 2.46 1.10
C ALA A 50 6.58 3.83 0.60
N ALA A 51 5.70 4.83 0.49
CA ALA A 51 6.09 6.20 0.13
C ALA A 51 7.07 6.81 1.14
N ALA A 52 6.85 6.60 2.44
CA ALA A 52 7.79 7.01 3.48
C ALA A 52 9.15 6.31 3.33
N GLY A 53 9.16 5.02 2.94
CA GLY A 53 10.38 4.30 2.60
C GLY A 53 11.13 4.89 1.40
N VAL A 54 10.41 5.32 0.35
CA VAL A 54 11.00 6.00 -0.82
C VAL A 54 11.62 7.36 -0.45
N VAL A 55 10.96 8.12 0.43
CA VAL A 55 11.48 9.40 0.94
C VAL A 55 12.71 9.17 1.83
N ALA A 56 12.71 8.11 2.62
CA ALA A 56 13.82 7.78 3.52
C ALA A 56 15.06 7.23 2.80
N LEU A 57 14.95 6.77 1.54
CA LEU A 57 16.09 6.26 0.77
C LEU A 57 17.20 7.32 0.66
N PRO A 58 18.45 7.00 1.03
CA PRO A 58 19.58 7.93 0.94
C PRO A 58 20.14 8.00 -0.50
N VAL A 59 19.26 8.10 -1.49
CA VAL A 59 19.60 8.16 -2.92
C VAL A 59 19.04 9.46 -3.50
N ALA A 60 19.90 10.26 -4.13
CA ALA A 60 19.47 11.53 -4.70
C ALA A 60 18.39 11.32 -5.77
N GLY A 61 17.28 12.07 -5.66
CA GLY A 61 16.18 12.03 -6.62
C GLY A 61 15.12 10.95 -6.39
N THR A 62 15.30 10.01 -5.45
CA THR A 62 14.26 8.97 -5.20
C THR A 62 12.97 9.54 -4.62
N TRP A 63 13.03 10.61 -3.84
CA TRP A 63 11.86 11.26 -3.26
C TRP A 63 10.82 11.70 -4.31
N GLN A 64 11.24 11.99 -5.54
CA GLN A 64 10.34 12.35 -6.64
C GLN A 64 9.42 11.21 -7.05
N TRP A 65 9.76 9.97 -6.70
CA TRP A 65 8.99 8.76 -6.97
C TRP A 65 8.13 8.32 -5.79
N ALA A 66 8.11 9.09 -4.68
CA ALA A 66 7.33 8.75 -3.49
C ALA A 66 5.82 8.72 -3.73
N TRP A 67 5.33 9.32 -4.81
CA TRP A 67 3.93 9.23 -5.21
C TRP A 67 3.56 7.88 -5.86
N VAL A 68 4.55 7.14 -6.40
CA VAL A 68 4.29 5.87 -7.12
C VAL A 68 3.62 4.84 -6.21
N PRO A 69 4.12 4.55 -4.99
CA PRO A 69 3.45 3.62 -4.09
C PRO A 69 2.04 4.05 -3.70
N LEU A 70 1.78 5.36 -3.60
CA LEU A 70 0.45 5.90 -3.31
C LEU A 70 -0.52 5.61 -4.45
N VAL A 71 -0.09 5.81 -5.70
CA VAL A 71 -0.92 5.54 -6.88
C VAL A 71 -1.22 4.05 -7.03
N ILE A 72 -0.23 3.19 -6.77
CA ILE A 72 -0.42 1.74 -6.82
C ILE A 72 -1.41 1.28 -5.73
N ASP A 73 -1.28 1.80 -4.51
CA ASP A 73 -2.16 1.44 -3.39
C ASP A 73 -3.58 2.01 -3.53
N TRP A 74 -3.76 3.12 -4.28
CA TRP A 74 -5.06 3.73 -4.55
C TRP A 74 -6.05 2.77 -5.25
N GLY A 75 -5.55 1.74 -5.96
CA GLY A 75 -6.38 0.65 -6.48
C GLY A 75 -7.14 -0.11 -5.38
N GLY A 76 -6.53 -0.27 -4.20
CA GLY A 76 -7.15 -0.89 -3.02
C GLY A 76 -8.18 0.01 -2.33
N PHE A 77 -8.02 1.34 -2.39
CA PHE A 77 -8.95 2.29 -1.78
C PHE A 77 -10.37 2.19 -2.35
N ARG A 78 -10.52 1.93 -3.67
CA ARG A 78 -11.84 1.71 -4.27
C ARG A 78 -12.58 0.53 -3.66
N ILE A 79 -11.87 -0.54 -3.33
CA ILE A 79 -12.48 -1.73 -2.71
C ILE A 79 -12.88 -1.41 -1.29
N PHE A 80 -11.99 -0.79 -0.52
CA PHE A 80 -12.31 -0.34 0.83
C PHE A 80 -13.58 0.52 0.84
N LEU A 81 -13.68 1.50 -0.06
CA LEU A 81 -14.85 2.37 -0.16
C LEU A 81 -16.12 1.57 -0.52
N SER A 82 -16.03 0.62 -1.46
CA SER A 82 -17.16 -0.23 -1.82
C SER A 82 -17.64 -1.09 -0.65
N GLN A 83 -16.73 -1.74 0.09
CA GLN A 83 -17.07 -2.54 1.27
C GLN A 83 -17.64 -1.68 2.40
N TRP A 84 -17.09 -0.49 2.62
CA TRP A 84 -17.55 0.44 3.66
C TRP A 84 -18.96 0.97 3.37
N LEU A 85 -19.25 1.32 2.12
CA LEU A 85 -20.58 1.74 1.69
C LEU A 85 -21.59 0.59 1.81
N SER A 86 -21.22 -0.63 1.39
CA SER A 86 -22.08 -1.82 1.55
C SER A 86 -22.42 -2.10 3.01
N ARG A 87 -21.46 -1.92 3.94
CA ARG A 87 -21.71 -2.08 5.38
C ARG A 87 -22.66 -1.02 5.95
N ARG A 88 -22.64 0.21 5.43
CA ARG A 88 -23.55 1.29 5.86
C ARG A 88 -24.96 1.19 5.27
N ALA A 89 -25.12 0.56 4.11
CA ALA A 89 -26.42 0.37 3.47
C ALA A 89 -27.21 -0.83 4.02
N GLY A 90 -26.55 -1.74 4.75
CA GLY A 90 -27.17 -2.91 5.38
C GLY A 90 -27.47 -2.77 6.88
N SER A 91 -27.33 -1.56 7.45
CA SER A 91 -27.65 -1.20 8.84
C SER A 91 -28.76 -0.17 8.88
#